data_AF-A0A959P2T5-F1
#
_entry.id   AF-A0A959P2T5-F1
#
_cell.length_a   1.000
_cell.length_b   1.000
_cell.length_c   1.000
_cell.angle_alpha   90.00
_cell.angle_beta   90.00
_cell.angle_gamma   90.00
#
_symmetry.space_group_name_H-M   'P 1'
#
loop_
_entity.id
_entity.type
_entity.pdbx_description
1 polymer ?
#
loop_
_entity_poly.entity_id
_entity_poly.type
_entity_poly.pdbx_seq_one_letter_code
_entity_poly.pdbx_strand_id
1 'polypeptide(L)'
;KKNFNKKNDEIPIYVSKTLTYIRLHNKAPEGYVGGRRFQNREHRLPTHTDNNKIIYREWDVYPLVKGRNRGAERLITSDKSAYYTKDHYKTFITIKEN
;
A
#
# COMPACT_ATOMS: atom_id res chain seq x y z
N LYS A 1 29.36 4.91 13.47
CA LYS A 1 28.98 4.46 12.10
C LYS A 1 27.62 3.79 12.19
N LYS A 2 26.54 4.50 11.83
CA LYS A 2 25.16 4.02 12.02
C LYS A 2 24.76 3.16 10.82
N ASN A 3 24.74 1.84 11.00
CA ASN A 3 24.12 0.90 10.06
C ASN A 3 22.59 0.97 10.21
N PHE A 4 21.94 1.94 9.56
CA PHE A 4 20.49 1.88 9.38
C PHE A 4 20.18 1.09 8.12
N ASN A 5 19.87 -0.20 8.32
CA ASN A 5 19.01 -1.05 7.50
C ASN A 5 18.91 -0.73 5.99
N LYS A 6 19.65 -1.51 5.20
CA LYS A 6 19.50 -1.72 3.74
C LYS A 6 18.08 -2.15 3.27
N LYS A 7 17.10 -2.22 4.18
CA LYS A 7 15.72 -2.71 3.96
C LYS A 7 14.70 -1.60 3.71
N ASN A 8 15.03 -0.34 4.01
CA ASN A 8 14.16 0.81 3.76
C ASN A 8 14.34 1.42 2.35
N ASP A 9 15.29 0.93 1.56
CA ASP A 9 15.64 1.55 0.27
C ASP A 9 14.62 1.23 -0.85
N GLU A 10 13.87 0.13 -0.73
CA GLU A 10 12.89 -0.27 -1.76
C GLU A 10 11.52 0.42 -1.61
N ILE A 11 11.17 0.87 -0.39
CA ILE A 11 9.90 1.52 -0.12
C ILE A 11 10.13 3.02 0.02
N PRO A 12 9.63 3.84 -0.92
CA PRO A 12 9.80 5.28 -0.83
C PRO A 12 9.16 5.87 0.43
N ILE A 13 9.81 6.88 1.03
CA ILE A 13 9.37 7.50 2.29
C ILE A 13 7.92 8.00 2.23
N TYR A 14 7.46 8.50 1.07
CA TYR A 14 6.07 8.95 0.93
C TYR A 14 5.07 7.81 1.05
N VAL A 15 5.39 6.61 0.57
CA VAL A 15 4.54 5.41 0.72
C VAL A 15 4.42 5.04 2.20
N SER A 16 5.54 5.05 2.93
CA SER A 16 5.55 4.77 4.37
C SER A 16 4.73 5.79 5.16
N LYS A 17 4.83 7.09 4.82
CA LYS A 17 4.01 8.15 5.43
C LYS A 17 2.51 7.93 5.18
N THR A 18 2.13 7.58 3.95
CA THR A 18 0.75 7.25 3.61
C THR A 18 0.25 6.03 4.38
N LEU A 19 1.05 4.97 4.50
CA LEU A 19 0.72 3.78 5.29
C LEU A 19 0.48 4.14 6.76
N THR A 20 1.38 4.90 7.39
CA THR A 20 1.21 5.36 8.78
C THR A 20 -0.10 6.11 8.97
N TYR A 21 -0.44 7.03 8.06
CA TYR A 21 -1.70 7.76 8.12
C TYR A 21 -2.91 6.82 8.03
N ILE A 22 -2.90 5.87 7.09
CA ILE A 22 -3.99 4.90 6.90
C ILE A 22 -4.15 4.02 8.13
N ARG A 23 -3.06 3.58 8.76
CA ARG A 23 -3.13 2.78 10.00
C ARG A 23 -3.75 3.56 11.15
N LEU A 24 -3.40 4.84 11.29
CA LEU A 24 -3.90 5.69 12.37
C LEU A 24 -5.36 6.10 12.18
N HIS A 25 -5.76 6.42 10.95
CA HIS A 25 -7.06 7.05 10.69
C HIS A 25 -8.06 6.13 9.97
N ASN A 26 -7.62 4.96 9.51
CA ASN A 26 -8.41 4.02 8.73
C ASN A 26 -9.04 4.62 7.45
N LYS A 27 -8.47 5.71 6.92
CA LYS A 27 -8.91 6.43 5.72
C LYS A 27 -7.73 7.01 4.94
N ALA A 28 -7.97 7.43 3.71
CA ALA A 28 -6.96 8.07 2.88
C ALA A 28 -6.60 9.46 3.46
N PRO A 29 -5.35 9.93 3.28
CA PRO A 29 -5.00 11.32 3.55
C PRO A 29 -5.89 12.29 2.76
N GLU A 30 -6.03 13.51 3.26
CA GLU A 30 -6.80 14.55 2.56
C GLU A 30 -6.25 14.78 1.15
N GLY A 31 -7.16 14.83 0.17
CA GLY A 31 -6.80 14.97 -1.25
C GLY A 31 -6.33 13.69 -1.93
N TYR A 32 -6.20 12.57 -1.23
CA TYR A 32 -5.83 11.27 -1.81
C TYR A 32 -7.10 10.44 -2.04
N VAL A 33 -7.04 9.50 -2.99
CA VAL A 33 -8.14 8.56 -3.25
C VAL A 33 -7.74 7.17 -2.77
N GLY A 34 -8.59 6.50 -2.00
CA GLY A 34 -8.32 5.16 -1.51
C GLY A 34 -9.41 4.61 -0.59
N GLY A 35 -9.20 3.39 -0.11
CA GLY A 35 -10.06 2.70 0.86
C GLY A 35 -11.07 1.75 0.23
N ARG A 36 -11.17 1.73 -1.12
CA ARG A 36 -11.99 0.75 -1.84
C ARG A 36 -11.37 -0.64 -1.76
N ARG A 37 -12.21 -1.66 -1.87
CA ARG A 37 -11.78 -3.06 -1.86
C ARG A 37 -10.87 -3.36 -3.05
N PHE A 38 -9.66 -3.83 -2.79
CA PHE A 38 -8.81 -4.45 -3.78
C PHE A 38 -9.20 -5.92 -3.91
N GLN A 39 -9.61 -6.32 -5.11
CA GLN A 39 -10.19 -7.65 -5.32
C GLN A 39 -9.14 -8.76 -5.42
N ASN A 40 -7.88 -8.42 -5.67
CA ASN A 40 -6.79 -9.37 -5.87
C ASN A 40 -7.17 -10.46 -6.90
N ARG A 41 -7.75 -10.07 -8.04
CA ARG A 41 -8.29 -11.01 -9.05
C ARG A 41 -7.23 -11.89 -9.68
N GLU A 42 -6.03 -11.36 -9.88
CA GLU A 42 -4.90 -12.15 -10.40
C GLU A 42 -4.20 -13.00 -9.33
N HIS A 43 -4.72 -13.03 -8.09
CA HIS A 43 -4.19 -13.83 -6.98
C HIS A 43 -2.69 -13.60 -6.71
N ARG A 44 -2.21 -12.37 -6.93
CA ARG A 44 -0.80 -11.99 -6.73
C ARG A 44 -0.43 -11.78 -5.27
N LEU A 45 -1.42 -11.50 -4.43
CA LEU A 45 -1.28 -11.44 -2.98
C LEU A 45 -1.90 -12.69 -2.32
N PRO A 46 -1.49 -13.05 -1.10
CA PRO A 46 -2.12 -14.14 -0.34
C PRO A 46 -3.64 -13.95 -0.24
N THR A 47 -4.42 -15.02 -0.42
CA THR A 47 -5.89 -14.93 -0.39
C THR A 47 -6.48 -15.24 0.99
N HIS A 48 -5.74 -15.96 1.83
CA HIS A 48 -6.17 -16.43 3.14
C HIS A 48 -5.03 -16.31 4.15
N THR A 49 -5.39 -16.10 5.40
CA THR A 49 -4.60 -16.48 6.58
C THR A 49 -5.06 -17.87 7.03
N ASP A 50 -4.40 -18.47 8.02
CA ASP A 50 -4.71 -19.81 8.52
C ASP A 50 -6.21 -20.02 8.80
N ASN A 51 -6.92 -18.96 9.21
CA ASN A 51 -8.30 -19.05 9.68
C ASN A 51 -9.32 -18.30 8.83
N ASN A 52 -8.92 -17.40 7.92
CA ASN A 52 -9.87 -16.48 7.26
C ASN A 52 -9.36 -15.94 5.91
N LYS A 53 -10.31 -15.60 5.02
CA LYS A 53 -10.05 -14.86 3.78
C LYS A 53 -9.52 -13.45 4.09
N ILE A 54 -8.48 -13.03 3.36
CA ILE A 54 -7.90 -11.70 3.54
C ILE A 54 -8.72 -10.67 2.75
N ILE A 55 -9.03 -9.55 3.41
CA ILE A 55 -9.68 -8.40 2.79
C ILE A 55 -8.63 -7.31 2.58
N TYR A 56 -8.44 -6.94 1.31
CA TYR A 56 -7.54 -5.88 0.93
C TYR A 56 -8.28 -4.60 0.56
N ARG A 57 -7.65 -3.46 0.86
CA ARG A 57 -8.01 -2.14 0.37
C ARG A 57 -6.83 -1.55 -0.40
N GLU A 58 -7.13 -0.74 -1.40
CA GLU A 58 -6.13 -0.02 -2.18
C GLU A 58 -6.16 1.48 -1.91
N TRP A 59 -4.99 2.12 -2.05
CA TRP A 59 -4.78 3.53 -1.75
C TRP A 59 -3.79 4.14 -2.74
N ASP A 60 -4.05 5.38 -3.13
CA ASP A 60 -3.03 6.21 -3.76
C ASP A 60 -1.92 6.57 -2.78
N VAL A 61 -0.72 6.77 -3.32
CA VAL A 61 0.47 7.23 -2.59
C VAL A 61 0.83 8.68 -2.91
N TYR A 62 0.01 9.35 -3.72
CA TYR A 62 0.10 10.77 -4.08
C TYR A 62 -1.28 11.43 -4.03
N PRO A 63 -1.36 12.75 -3.81
CA PRO A 63 -2.63 13.47 -3.87
C PRO A 63 -3.17 13.51 -5.30
N LEU A 64 -4.49 13.56 -5.42
CA LEU A 64 -5.17 13.77 -6.69
C LEU A 64 -4.87 15.18 -7.22
N VAL A 65 -4.39 15.26 -8.46
CA VAL A 65 -4.17 16.53 -9.16
C VAL A 65 -5.15 16.61 -10.34
N LYS A 66 -5.97 17.67 -10.37
CA LYS A 66 -6.96 17.87 -11.45
C LYS A 66 -6.27 17.86 -12.81
N GLY A 67 -6.82 17.07 -13.74
CA GLY A 67 -6.28 16.93 -15.09
C GLY A 67 -5.04 16.03 -15.21
N ARG A 68 -4.61 15.36 -14.14
CA ARG A 68 -3.52 14.37 -14.18
C ARG A 68 -4.02 12.97 -13.81
N ASN A 69 -3.43 11.96 -14.43
CA ASN A 69 -3.64 10.57 -14.03
C ASN A 69 -3.07 10.36 -12.61
N ARG A 70 -3.71 9.47 -11.83
CA ARG A 70 -3.31 9.04 -10.47
C ARG A 70 -2.00 8.24 -10.42
N GLY A 71 -1.37 7.99 -11.56
CA GLY A 71 -0.14 7.21 -11.67
C GLY A 71 -0.38 5.70 -11.49
N ALA A 72 0.71 4.94 -11.63
CA ALA A 72 0.71 3.47 -11.53
C ALA A 72 0.85 2.97 -10.08
N GLU A 73 1.39 3.81 -9.20
CA GLU A 73 1.77 3.40 -7.85
C GLU A 73 0.59 3.27 -6.90
N ARG A 74 0.55 2.18 -6.13
CA ARG A 74 -0.51 1.95 -5.13
C ARG A 74 0.05 1.30 -3.88
N LEU A 75 -0.57 1.64 -2.76
CA LEU A 75 -0.45 0.91 -1.51
C LEU A 75 -1.66 -0.01 -1.37
N ILE A 76 -1.44 -1.27 -1.01
CA ILE A 76 -2.48 -2.25 -0.70
C ILE A 76 -2.33 -2.65 0.76
N THR A 77 -3.41 -2.60 1.54
CA THR A 77 -3.40 -2.97 2.95
C THR A 77 -4.48 -3.99 3.28
N SER A 78 -4.17 -4.93 4.17
CA SER A 78 -5.13 -5.63 5.02
C SER A 78 -4.93 -5.24 6.48
N ASP A 79 -5.61 -5.91 7.41
CA ASP A 79 -5.42 -5.70 8.85
C ASP A 79 -4.01 -6.07 9.33
N LYS A 80 -3.36 -7.05 8.68
CA LYS A 80 -2.08 -7.61 9.13
C LYS A 80 -0.94 -7.47 8.13
N SER A 81 -1.19 -6.88 6.96
CA SER A 81 -0.18 -6.77 5.90
C SER A 81 -0.34 -5.49 5.09
N ALA A 82 0.77 -5.05 4.51
CA ALA A 82 0.81 -3.97 3.54
C ALA A 82 1.76 -4.34 2.39
N TYR A 83 1.40 -3.93 1.18
CA TYR A 83 2.15 -4.16 -0.05
C TYR A 83 2.18 -2.89 -0.88
N TYR A 84 3.30 -2.63 -1.52
CA TYR A 84 3.47 -1.53 -2.46
C TYR A 84 3.63 -2.09 -3.87
N THR A 85 2.94 -1.49 -4.83
CA THR A 85 3.15 -1.76 -6.27
C THR A 85 3.55 -0.46 -6.95
N LYS A 86 4.61 -0.54 -7.76
CA LYS A 86 5.09 0.58 -8.58
C LYS A 86 4.54 0.57 -10.02
N ASP A 87 3.96 -0.55 -10.42
CA ASP A 87 3.68 -0.91 -11.81
C ASP A 87 2.21 -1.27 -12.03
N HIS A 88 1.33 -0.68 -11.22
CA HIS A 88 -0.12 -0.83 -11.32
C HIS A 88 -0.56 -2.29 -11.18
N TYR A 89 -0.25 -2.86 -10.02
CA TYR A 89 -0.66 -4.20 -9.55
C TYR A 89 0.01 -5.38 -10.27
N LYS A 90 1.03 -5.15 -11.12
CA LYS A 90 1.74 -6.25 -11.80
C LYS A 90 2.71 -6.97 -10.86
N THR A 91 3.44 -6.22 -10.05
CA THR A 91 4.34 -6.74 -9.01
C THR A 91 4.11 -6.02 -7.68
N PHE A 92 4.47 -6.69 -6.58
CA PHE A 92 4.28 -6.20 -5.22
C PHE A 92 5.55 -6.37 -4.40
N ILE A 93 5.87 -5.35 -3.62
CA ILE A 93 6.89 -5.36 -2.58
C ILE A 93 6.17 -5.42 -1.23
N THR A 94 6.46 -6.44 -0.43
CA THR A 94 5.90 -6.57 0.92
C THR A 94 6.54 -5.51 1.83
N ILE A 95 5.71 -4.74 2.52
CA ILE A 95 6.16 -3.76 3.52
C ILE A 95 6.20 -4.47 4.87
N LYS A 96 7.36 -4.43 5.54
CA LYS A 96 7.51 -4.94 6.91
C LYS A 96 7.15 -3.81 7.88
N GLU A 97 6.02 -3.97 8.55
CA GLU A 97 5.57 -3.09 9.63
C GLU A 97 6.18 -3.64 10.93
N ASN A 98 7.00 -2.83 11.62
CA ASN A 98 7.62 -3.19 12.90
C ASN A 98 6.75 -2.73 14.07
#